data_AF-A0A1S1WTJ4-F1
#
_entry.id   AF-A0A1S1WTJ4-F1
#
_cell.length_a   1.000
_cell.length_b   1.000
_cell.length_c   1.000
_cell.angle_alpha   90.00
_cell.angle_beta   90.00
_cell.angle_gamma   90.00
#
_symmetry.space_group_name_H-M   'P 1'
#
loop_
_entity.id
_entity.type
_entity.pdbx_description
1 polymer ?
#
loop_
_entity_poly.entity_id
_entity_poly.type
_entity_poly.pdbx_seq_one_letter_code
_entity_poly.pdbx_strand_id
1 'polypeptide(L)'
;MPRSYSQHAREQLNATSAADILLTLLEIRHPLLAVPVRIVGDTQNIVAAGDEFLACAFDITLPDDSDNQLPQARLEIDNIGRELTQWLEQSGGGVGATCRILQVMRSTPDLVEFDITLDMSGLAMDRQKVAATLGYADLLNQPAVTVYYTPSTAPALF
;
A
#
# COMPACT_ATOMS: atom_id res chain seq x y z
N MET A 1 -0.38 -2.98 16.58
CA MET A 1 -1.40 -4.07 16.48
C MET A 1 -0.72 -5.44 16.39
N PRO A 2 -1.13 -6.46 17.17
CA PRO A 2 -0.52 -7.80 17.08
C PRO A 2 -0.90 -8.49 15.76
N ARG A 3 0.11 -8.91 14.98
CA ARG A 3 -0.08 -9.63 13.71
C ARG A 3 -0.44 -11.08 14.01
N SER A 4 -1.64 -11.51 13.62
CA SER A 4 -2.08 -12.90 13.77
C SER A 4 -1.64 -13.72 12.56
N TYR A 5 -0.46 -14.32 12.62
CA TYR A 5 0.04 -15.26 11.61
C TYR A 5 -0.46 -16.69 11.87
N SER A 6 -0.62 -17.49 10.82
CA SER A 6 -0.89 -18.93 10.95
C SER A 6 0.24 -19.65 11.68
N GLN A 7 -0.05 -20.84 12.23
CA GLN A 7 0.98 -21.70 12.85
C GLN A 7 2.12 -22.00 11.88
N HIS A 8 1.80 -22.26 10.61
CA HIS A 8 2.78 -22.56 9.56
C HIS A 8 3.68 -21.34 9.26
N ALA A 9 3.10 -20.15 9.12
CA ALA A 9 3.88 -18.92 8.91
C ALA A 9 4.78 -18.60 10.12
N ARG A 10 4.30 -18.85 11.35
CA ARG A 10 5.11 -18.68 12.57
C ARG A 10 6.27 -19.66 12.65
N GLU A 11 6.06 -20.91 12.26
CA GLU A 11 7.12 -21.92 12.21
C GLU A 11 8.20 -21.53 11.21
N GLN A 12 7.82 -21.09 10.00
CA GLN A 12 8.77 -20.71 8.96
C GLN A 12 9.51 -19.40 9.28
N LEU A 13 8.84 -18.39 9.86
CA LEU A 13 9.47 -17.14 10.28
C LEU A 13 10.53 -17.34 11.38
N ASN A 14 10.34 -18.32 12.26
CA ASN A 14 11.29 -18.65 13.33
C ASN A 14 12.34 -19.69 12.91
N ALA A 15 12.19 -20.31 11.73
CA ALA A 15 13.12 -21.31 11.25
C ALA A 15 14.42 -20.66 10.74
N THR A 16 15.58 -21.15 11.19
CA THR A 16 16.90 -20.70 10.71
C THR A 16 17.12 -21.04 9.23
N SER A 17 16.43 -22.05 8.72
CA SER A 17 16.33 -22.38 7.29
C SER A 17 14.86 -22.58 6.97
N ALA A 18 14.20 -21.51 6.56
CA ALA A 18 12.82 -21.59 6.10
C ALA A 18 12.79 -22.28 4.74
N ALA A 19 12.03 -23.37 4.62
CA ALA A 19 11.81 -24.06 3.35
C ALA A 19 10.84 -23.27 2.46
N ASP A 20 10.07 -22.37 3.07
CA ASP A 20 9.08 -21.53 2.42
C ASP A 20 9.25 -20.07 2.81
N ILE A 21 9.11 -19.19 1.82
CA ILE A 21 9.41 -17.77 1.95
C ILE A 21 8.08 -17.02 2.05
N LEU A 22 7.96 -16.17 3.06
CA LEU A 22 6.85 -15.23 3.18
C LEU A 22 7.04 -14.11 2.15
N LEU A 23 6.17 -14.09 1.14
CA LEU A 23 6.15 -13.05 0.11
C LEU A 23 5.22 -11.93 0.55
N THR A 24 5.65 -10.69 0.32
CA THR A 24 4.80 -9.52 0.48
C THR A 24 4.29 -9.08 -0.88
N LEU A 25 2.98 -8.88 -0.98
CA LEU A 25 2.27 -8.46 -2.16
C LEU A 25 1.63 -7.12 -1.86
N LEU A 26 1.63 -6.24 -2.86
CA LEU A 26 1.02 -4.92 -2.78
C LEU A 26 -0.01 -4.80 -3.89
N GLU A 27 -1.21 -4.41 -3.51
CA GLU A 27 -2.28 -4.04 -4.41
C GLU A 27 -2.62 -2.57 -4.19
N ILE A 28 -2.28 -1.74 -5.17
CA ILE A 28 -2.54 -0.30 -5.17
C ILE A 28 -3.81 -0.03 -5.96
N ARG A 29 -4.83 0.50 -5.29
CA ARG A 29 -6.14 0.84 -5.84
C ARG A 29 -6.32 2.35 -5.87
N HIS A 30 -6.94 2.85 -6.93
CA HIS A 30 -7.25 4.27 -7.07
C HIS A 30 -8.61 4.43 -7.77
N PRO A 31 -9.48 5.37 -7.33
CA PRO A 31 -10.82 5.54 -7.91
C PRO A 31 -10.82 5.98 -9.38
N LEU A 32 -9.76 6.63 -9.87
CA LEU A 32 -9.63 7.02 -11.28
C LEU A 32 -9.13 5.89 -12.19
N LEU A 33 -8.83 4.70 -11.64
CA LEU A 33 -8.25 3.60 -12.41
C LEU A 33 -9.18 2.40 -12.43
N ALA A 34 -9.37 1.84 -13.63
CA ALA A 34 -10.19 0.64 -13.82
C ALA A 34 -9.49 -0.63 -13.35
N VAL A 35 -8.15 -0.66 -13.41
CA VAL A 35 -7.33 -1.82 -13.03
C VAL A 35 -6.34 -1.40 -11.95
N PRO A 36 -6.28 -2.12 -10.80
CA PRO A 36 -5.31 -1.85 -9.76
C PRO A 36 -3.90 -2.29 -10.16
N VAL A 37 -2.88 -1.66 -9.58
CA VAL A 37 -1.48 -2.08 -9.76
C VAL A 37 -1.18 -3.15 -8.74
N ARG A 38 -0.68 -4.31 -9.20
CA ARG A 38 -0.41 -5.49 -8.37
C ARG A 38 1.04 -5.89 -8.53
N ILE A 39 1.78 -5.82 -7.44
CA ILE A 39 3.21 -6.14 -7.43
C ILE A 39 3.55 -7.09 -6.28
N VAL A 40 4.56 -7.92 -6.48
CA VAL A 40 5.12 -8.83 -5.47
C VAL A 40 6.60 -8.53 -5.27
N GLY A 41 7.03 -8.53 -4.01
CA GLY A 41 8.42 -8.32 -3.60
C GLY A 41 9.28 -9.55 -3.83
N ASP A 42 9.24 -10.09 -5.04
CA ASP A 42 10.03 -11.24 -5.49
C ASP A 42 10.63 -10.97 -6.87
N THR A 43 11.53 -11.83 -7.30
CA THR A 43 12.15 -11.84 -8.63
C THR A 43 11.26 -12.49 -9.70
N GLN A 44 10.15 -13.13 -9.31
CA GLN A 44 9.25 -13.87 -10.20
C GLN A 44 7.80 -13.45 -9.97
N ASN A 45 7.04 -13.32 -11.06
CA ASN A 45 5.61 -13.07 -10.99
C ASN A 45 4.92 -14.22 -10.26
N ILE A 46 3.87 -13.91 -9.50
CA ILE A 46 3.08 -14.90 -8.80
C ILE A 46 1.59 -14.64 -9.05
N VAL A 47 0.81 -15.71 -9.13
CA VAL A 47 -0.64 -15.62 -9.11
C VAL A 47 -1.10 -15.94 -7.69
N ALA A 48 -1.78 -14.99 -7.05
CA ALA A 48 -2.30 -15.14 -5.70
C ALA A 48 -3.77 -14.70 -5.67
N ALA A 49 -4.63 -15.49 -5.01
CA ALA A 49 -6.06 -15.21 -4.90
C ALA A 49 -6.78 -14.97 -6.25
N GLY A 50 -6.26 -15.57 -7.33
CA GLY A 50 -6.82 -15.44 -8.70
C GLY A 50 -6.34 -14.24 -9.50
N ASP A 51 -5.47 -13.40 -8.95
CA ASP A 51 -4.89 -12.22 -9.62
C ASP A 51 -3.38 -12.39 -9.84
N GLU A 52 -2.87 -11.91 -10.98
CA GLU A 52 -1.43 -11.89 -11.28
C GLU A 52 -0.77 -10.68 -10.61
N PHE A 53 0.34 -10.94 -9.91
CA PHE A 53 1.21 -9.95 -9.30
C PHE A 53 2.56 -9.93 -10.01
N LEU A 54 2.96 -8.76 -10.47
CA LEU A 54 4.21 -8.56 -11.19
C LEU A 54 5.40 -8.50 -10.21
N ALA A 55 6.49 -9.19 -10.54
CA ALA A 55 7.74 -9.09 -9.80
C ALA A 55 8.27 -7.65 -9.82
N CYS A 56 8.33 -7.02 -8.66
CA CYS A 56 8.88 -5.68 -8.49
C CYS A 56 9.54 -5.55 -7.12
N ALA A 57 10.78 -5.08 -7.11
CA ALA A 57 11.46 -4.79 -5.86
C ALA A 57 10.82 -3.57 -5.18
N PHE A 58 10.50 -3.73 -3.90
CA PHE A 58 10.05 -2.63 -3.06
C PHE A 58 10.55 -2.81 -1.64
N ASP A 59 10.74 -1.69 -0.96
CA ASP A 59 11.13 -1.59 0.44
C ASP A 59 9.97 -0.97 1.22
N ILE A 60 9.52 -1.66 2.25
CA ILE A 60 8.52 -1.14 3.18
C ILE A 60 9.13 -0.95 4.56
N THR A 61 9.22 0.31 4.98
CA THR A 61 9.65 0.70 6.31
C THR A 61 8.41 0.98 7.15
N LEU A 62 8.08 0.03 8.02
CA LEU A 62 7.00 0.19 8.98
C LEU A 62 7.48 1.09 10.13
N PRO A 63 6.64 2.02 10.63
CA PRO A 63 7.00 2.87 11.76
C PRO A 63 7.07 2.03 13.02
N ASP A 64 8.05 2.33 13.87
CA ASP A 64 8.05 1.84 15.25
C ASP A 64 6.86 2.44 15.98
N ASP A 65 6.18 1.61 16.78
CA ASP A 65 5.00 1.95 17.61
C ASP A 65 5.47 2.83 18.79
N SER A 66 6.02 4.01 18.50
CA SER A 66 6.48 4.98 19.47
C SER A 66 5.31 5.87 19.85
N ASP A 67 4.88 5.76 21.11
CA ASP A 67 3.74 6.46 21.70
C ASP A 67 3.64 7.92 21.21
N ASN A 68 2.48 8.27 20.64
CA ASN A 68 1.99 9.63 20.37
C ASN A 68 2.11 10.22 18.94
N GLN A 69 2.40 9.43 17.90
CA GLN A 69 2.21 9.85 16.50
C GLN A 69 1.36 8.86 15.70
N LEU A 70 0.61 9.36 14.70
CA LEU A 70 -0.06 8.50 13.72
C LEU A 70 1.01 7.62 13.05
N PRO A 71 0.87 6.28 13.07
CA PRO A 71 1.86 5.40 12.48
C PRO A 71 1.90 5.63 10.97
N GLN A 72 3.00 6.23 10.50
CA GLN A 72 3.28 6.44 9.07
C GLN A 72 4.35 5.44 8.60
N ALA A 73 3.97 4.50 7.74
CA ALA A 73 4.92 3.65 7.03
C ALA A 73 5.41 4.35 5.76
N ARG A 74 6.65 4.06 5.38
CA ARG A 74 7.22 4.52 4.11
C ARG A 74 7.34 3.33 3.18
N LEU A 75 6.80 3.48 1.98
CA LEU A 75 6.87 2.49 0.92
C LEU A 75 7.70 3.07 -0.21
N GLU A 76 8.74 2.36 -0.63
CA GLU A 76 9.57 2.72 -1.78
C GLU A 76 9.52 1.58 -2.79
N ILE A 77 9.02 1.84 -3.99
CA ILE A 77 8.90 0.87 -5.07
C ILE A 77 9.88 1.25 -6.17
N ASP A 78 10.61 0.28 -6.71
CA ASP A 78 11.48 0.53 -7.85
C ASP A 78 10.65 0.83 -9.11
N ASN A 79 10.92 1.97 -9.73
CA ASN A 79 10.24 2.45 -10.94
C ASN A 79 10.83 1.83 -12.21
N ILE A 80 10.93 0.49 -12.26
CA ILE A 80 11.57 -0.23 -13.37
C ILE A 80 10.61 -0.40 -14.57
N GLY A 81 9.32 -0.04 -14.43
CA GLY A 81 8.34 -0.01 -15.50
C GLY A 81 7.73 1.39 -15.68
N ARG A 82 7.59 1.85 -16.93
CA ARG A 82 6.87 3.11 -17.26
C ARG A 82 5.39 3.10 -16.81
N GLU A 83 4.89 1.96 -16.38
CA GLU A 83 3.52 1.74 -15.92
C GLU A 83 3.22 2.49 -14.61
N LEU A 84 4.15 2.52 -13.64
CA LEU A 84 3.96 3.27 -12.39
C LEU A 84 3.94 4.80 -12.63
N THR A 85 4.78 5.28 -13.55
CA THR A 85 4.74 6.69 -13.99
C THR A 85 3.41 7.05 -14.62
N GLN A 86 2.92 6.25 -15.57
CA GLN A 86 1.63 6.48 -16.22
C GLN A 86 0.47 6.40 -15.23
N TRP A 87 0.53 5.45 -14.31
CA TRP A 87 -0.41 5.32 -13.20
C TRP A 87 -0.46 6.60 -12.34
N LEU A 88 0.70 7.17 -12.02
CA LEU A 88 0.77 8.37 -11.19
C LEU A 88 0.23 9.61 -11.91
N GLU A 89 0.54 9.76 -13.20
CA GLU A 89 0.03 10.85 -14.03
C GLU A 89 -1.50 10.77 -14.17
N GLN A 90 -2.04 9.56 -14.40
CA GLN A 90 -3.48 9.33 -14.54
C GLN A 90 -4.25 9.48 -13.22
N SER A 91 -3.64 9.11 -12.10
CA SER A 91 -4.21 9.27 -10.76
C SER A 91 -4.14 10.71 -10.23
N GLY A 92 -3.56 11.66 -10.98
CA GLY A 92 -3.45 13.04 -10.54
C GLY A 92 -2.52 13.22 -9.34
N GLY A 93 -1.45 12.42 -9.26
CA GLY A 93 -0.52 12.42 -8.13
C GLY A 93 -0.91 11.47 -7.00
N GLY A 94 -1.76 10.46 -7.27
CA GLY A 94 -2.10 9.40 -6.31
C GLY A 94 -2.98 9.86 -5.14
N VAL A 95 -3.68 10.99 -5.27
CA VAL A 95 -4.53 11.54 -4.20
C VAL A 95 -5.76 10.65 -4.00
N GLY A 96 -5.85 9.98 -2.84
CA GLY A 96 -6.91 9.01 -2.56
C GLY A 96 -6.60 7.59 -3.05
N ALA A 97 -5.33 7.29 -3.35
CA ALA A 97 -4.89 5.91 -3.55
C ALA A 97 -4.91 5.14 -2.22
N THR A 98 -5.30 3.88 -2.27
CA THR A 98 -5.22 2.94 -1.16
C THR A 98 -4.26 1.82 -1.52
N CYS A 99 -3.39 1.46 -0.59
CA CYS A 99 -2.46 0.34 -0.72
C CYS A 99 -2.91 -0.78 0.20
N ARG A 100 -3.24 -1.93 -0.38
CA ARG A 100 -3.50 -3.16 0.35
C ARG A 100 -2.24 -4.01 0.33
N ILE A 101 -1.68 -4.25 1.51
CA ILE A 101 -0.51 -5.09 1.73
C ILE A 101 -1.02 -6.47 2.11
N LEU A 102 -0.65 -7.48 1.33
CA LEU A 102 -0.93 -8.87 1.63
C LEU A 102 0.39 -9.60 1.89
N GLN A 103 0.40 -10.54 2.82
CA GLN A 103 1.50 -11.49 2.96
C GLN A 103 0.96 -12.89 2.72
N VAL A 104 1.63 -13.62 1.84
CA VAL A 104 1.30 -15.02 1.51
C VAL A 104 2.57 -15.84 1.54
N MET A 105 2.42 -17.13 1.76
CA MET A 105 3.54 -18.06 1.64
C MET A 105 3.72 -18.44 0.17
N ARG A 106 4.96 -18.57 -0.30
CA ARG A 106 5.24 -18.94 -1.70
C ARG A 106 4.66 -20.32 -2.05
N SER A 107 4.64 -21.26 -1.10
CA SER A 107 4.04 -22.58 -1.33
C SER A 107 2.51 -22.59 -1.35
N THR A 108 1.85 -21.66 -0.65
CA THR A 108 0.40 -21.53 -0.57
C THR A 108 -0.05 -20.09 -0.86
N PRO A 109 0.03 -19.65 -2.12
CA PRO A 109 -0.29 -18.27 -2.51
C PRO A 109 -1.79 -17.93 -2.36
N ASP A 110 -2.66 -18.93 -2.24
CA ASP A 110 -4.10 -18.73 -1.99
C ASP A 110 -4.43 -18.47 -0.51
N LEU A 111 -3.48 -18.73 0.39
CA LEU A 111 -3.65 -18.48 1.82
C LEU A 111 -3.04 -17.12 2.19
N VAL A 112 -3.90 -16.14 2.45
CA VAL A 112 -3.48 -14.82 2.93
C VAL A 112 -3.22 -14.90 4.44
N GLU A 113 -1.95 -14.76 4.81
CA GLU A 113 -1.47 -14.77 6.19
C GLU A 113 -1.70 -13.43 6.88
N PHE A 114 -1.55 -12.35 6.13
CA PHE A 114 -1.72 -10.98 6.62
C PHE A 114 -2.35 -10.13 5.53
N ASP A 115 -3.29 -9.29 5.92
CA ASP A 115 -3.99 -8.35 5.05
C ASP A 115 -4.20 -7.05 5.82
N ILE A 116 -3.70 -5.95 5.27
CA ILE A 116 -3.96 -4.61 5.76
C ILE A 116 -4.15 -3.66 4.59
N THR A 117 -5.14 -2.78 4.70
CA THR A 117 -5.33 -1.68 3.74
C THR A 117 -4.99 -0.37 4.42
N LEU A 118 -4.13 0.42 3.78
CA LEU A 118 -3.66 1.73 4.24
C LEU A 118 -3.88 2.78 3.16
N ASP A 119 -4.12 4.01 3.57
CA ASP A 119 -4.22 5.15 2.67
C ASP A 119 -2.81 5.61 2.26
N MET A 120 -2.65 5.92 0.99
CA MET A 120 -1.40 6.46 0.44
C MET A 120 -1.46 7.99 0.42
N SER A 121 -0.39 8.61 0.93
CA SER A 121 -0.20 10.06 0.95
C SER A 121 1.27 10.39 0.67
N GLY A 122 1.56 11.66 0.35
CA GLY A 122 2.94 12.13 0.21
C GLY A 122 3.74 11.41 -0.87
N LEU A 123 3.11 11.12 -2.02
CA LEU A 123 3.77 10.39 -3.10
C LEU A 123 4.83 11.26 -3.77
N ALA A 124 6.06 10.77 -3.79
CA ALA A 124 7.22 11.38 -4.40
C ALA A 124 7.80 10.42 -5.44
N MET A 125 8.12 10.94 -6.62
CA MET A 125 8.61 10.13 -7.73
C MET A 125 10.00 10.60 -8.16
N ASP A 126 10.93 9.65 -8.22
CA ASP A 126 12.25 9.77 -8.80
C ASP A 126 12.36 8.96 -10.10
N ARG A 127 13.42 9.20 -10.88
CA ARG A 127 13.66 8.47 -12.15
C ARG A 127 13.78 6.95 -11.98
N GLN A 128 14.13 6.49 -10.79
CA GLN A 128 14.38 5.08 -10.49
C GLN A 128 13.45 4.52 -9.41
N LYS A 129 12.78 5.36 -8.62
CA LYS A 129 12.00 4.95 -7.45
C LYS A 129 10.73 5.77 -7.29
N VAL A 130 9.68 5.16 -6.78
CA VAL A 130 8.44 5.82 -6.34
C VAL A 130 8.35 5.63 -4.83
N ALA A 131 8.38 6.73 -4.08
CA ALA A 131 8.20 6.73 -2.64
C ALA A 131 6.77 7.19 -2.30
N ALA A 132 6.14 6.54 -1.32
CA ALA A 132 4.85 6.92 -0.78
C ALA A 132 4.84 6.75 0.74
N THR A 133 4.03 7.55 1.41
CA THR A 133 3.75 7.39 2.83
C THR A 133 2.41 6.68 2.99
N LEU A 134 2.44 5.53 3.63
CA LEU A 134 1.25 4.76 4.00
C LEU A 134 0.86 5.13 5.42
N GLY A 135 -0.41 5.45 5.63
CA GLY A 135 -0.95 5.72 6.95
C GLY A 135 -2.42 5.38 7.00
N TYR A 136 -3.01 5.54 8.17
CA TYR A 136 -4.47 5.61 8.25
C TYR A 136 -4.91 7.00 7.79
N ALA A 137 -6.04 7.08 7.07
CA ALA A 137 -6.70 8.35 6.84
C ALA A 137 -6.84 9.09 8.16
N ASP A 138 -6.40 10.35 8.16
CA ASP A 138 -6.57 11.24 9.29
C ASP A 138 -8.04 11.68 9.36
N LEU A 139 -8.91 10.76 9.78
CA LEU A 139 -10.34 11.00 9.98
C LEU A 139 -10.57 12.06 11.07
N LEU A 140 -9.57 12.29 11.93
CA LEU A 140 -9.63 13.29 13.00
C LEU A 140 -9.38 14.71 12.48
N ASN A 141 -8.50 14.89 11.49
CA ASN A 141 -8.29 16.18 10.82
C ASN A 141 -9.10 16.34 9.52
N GLN A 142 -9.87 15.33 9.10
CA GLN A 142 -10.79 15.51 8.00
C GLN A 142 -11.90 16.49 8.43
N PRO A 143 -12.10 17.60 7.69
CA PRO A 143 -13.15 18.55 8.05
C PRO A 143 -14.50 17.85 7.99
N ALA A 144 -15.31 18.02 9.04
CA ALA A 144 -16.61 17.36 9.19
C ALA A 144 -17.63 17.72 8.09
N VAL A 145 -17.33 18.74 7.27
CA VAL A 145 -18.24 19.25 6.23
C VAL A 145 -17.46 19.55 4.96
N THR A 146 -17.94 19.04 3.83
CA THR A 146 -17.35 19.22 2.50
C THR A 146 -17.51 20.64 1.95
N VAL A 147 -18.51 21.39 2.43
CA VAL A 147 -18.86 22.71 1.91
C VAL A 147 -18.73 23.75 3.01
N TYR A 148 -17.91 24.77 2.76
CA TYR A 148 -17.81 25.95 3.60
C TYR A 148 -18.72 27.06 3.07
N TYR A 149 -19.28 27.85 3.99
CA TYR A 149 -19.91 29.12 3.66
C TYR A 149 -18.80 30.17 3.47
N THR A 150 -18.40 30.37 2.21
CA THR A 150 -17.54 31.48 1.80
C THR A 150 -18.37 32.44 0.95
N PRO A 151 -17.94 33.70 0.78
CA PRO A 151 -18.64 34.67 -0.08
C PRO A 151 -18.82 34.18 -1.53
N SER A 152 -17.98 33.24 -1.99
CA SER A 152 -18.09 32.63 -3.31
C SER A 152 -19.11 31.49 -3.39
N THR A 153 -19.31 30.72 -2.32
CA THR A 153 -20.27 29.59 -2.29
C THR A 153 -21.64 29.98 -1.75
N ALA A 154 -21.75 31.06 -0.98
CA ALA A 154 -23.01 31.58 -0.45
C ALA A 154 -23.04 33.13 -0.45
N PRO A 155 -23.16 33.75 -1.64
CA PRO A 155 -23.09 35.22 -1.78
C PRO A 155 -24.28 35.98 -1.14
N ALA A 156 -25.36 35.30 -0.76
CA ALA A 156 -26.55 35.94 -0.17
C ALA A 156 -26.55 35.95 1.37
N LEU A 157 -25.49 35.44 2.01
CA LEU A 157 -25.37 35.28 3.47
C LEU A 157 -24.35 36.25 4.10
N PHE A 158 -23.66 37.06 3.30
CA PHE A 158 -22.69 38.08 3.71
C PHE A 158 -23.10 39.47 3.23
#